data_AF-A0A959L4E3-F1
#
_entry.id   AF-A0A959L4E3-F1
#
_cell.length_a   1.000
_cell.length_b   1.000
_cell.length_c   1.000
_cell.angle_alpha   90.00
_cell.angle_beta   90.00
_cell.angle_gamma   90.00
#
_symmetry.space_group_name_H-M   'P 1'
#
loop_
_entity.id
_entity.type
_entity.pdbx_description
1 polymer ?
#
loop_
_entity_poly.entity_id
_entity_poly.type
_entity_poly.pdbx_seq_one_letter_code
_entity_poly.pdbx_strand_id
1 'polypeptide(L)'
;MEIRFIIVMVGILLLPTKGITQDPLSAEYLHSLKYKHDLNLPKWGPYTKKYIGLSHVPDVKKGIRFDVSIFPGYYHGKTVAPNVFYETGFHPWEASPNLEYFSFRHELEWKDKVYTDISYSEIDSSSRAFHIECVNNSELGQSMVMHLMSSIHFPSSAAYQPDDPIVYDIIDLPEDGKWIDALEYSAFNYAKPSPFERLVTDGYFRGEIRSNGYVKGSGIRFGENMGDEVIYDFEVSDELTDPVLCIRYNSGKSGNAKIKLAGIVDVSTTLDASQDFTMKVVPHLHLRKGKNRLEIISEDGEVINIDGFAIVSQSDFGVIKIAPVDWIYTPEIIAGPMENTIILKYPQVETYYGIFWDYPHFQNREWYFKDLSDEFSRMANGHVKTVFSNGTDGHYFNVFMRPINLQPHATRSIYGMVCTGSLGEVKTLLKDVAISGLKKAEQSARSKLTDYHITPAGEKYLFGQKRMAATTITNIVYPVYTQNQYIRHHAPGRWWDCLYTWDAGFIGI
;
A
#
# COMPACT_ATOMS: atom_id res chain seq x y z
N MET A 1 -47.69 -37.23 37.12
CA MET A 1 -46.55 -37.38 36.21
C MET A 1 -46.52 -36.22 35.21
N GLU A 2 -46.64 -34.97 35.70
CA GLU A 2 -46.75 -33.77 34.83
C GLU A 2 -45.91 -32.57 35.32
N ILE A 3 -45.27 -32.66 36.48
CA ILE A 3 -44.49 -31.53 37.03
C ILE A 3 -43.00 -31.58 36.63
N ARG A 4 -42.49 -32.75 36.20
CA ARG A 4 -41.08 -32.91 35.78
C ARG A 4 -40.78 -32.46 34.35
N PHE A 5 -41.78 -32.34 33.47
CA PHE A 5 -41.56 -31.89 32.09
C PHE A 5 -41.51 -30.37 31.94
N ILE A 6 -42.21 -29.63 32.80
CA ILE A 6 -42.25 -28.16 32.74
C ILE A 6 -40.95 -27.52 33.26
N ILE A 7 -40.29 -28.15 34.25
CA ILE A 7 -39.04 -27.62 34.82
C ILE A 7 -37.86 -27.78 33.84
N VAL A 8 -37.87 -28.80 32.98
CA VAL A 8 -36.81 -28.99 31.96
C VAL A 8 -36.99 -28.03 30.77
N MET A 9 -38.22 -27.67 30.39
CA MET A 9 -38.46 -26.67 29.34
C MET A 9 -38.12 -25.23 29.78
N VAL A 10 -38.36 -24.87 31.05
CA VAL A 10 -38.03 -23.52 31.56
C VAL A 10 -36.52 -23.37 31.80
N GLY A 11 -35.81 -24.46 32.13
CA GLY A 11 -34.34 -24.44 32.24
C GLY A 11 -33.59 -24.24 30.91
N ILE A 12 -34.20 -24.62 29.79
CA ILE A 12 -33.60 -24.46 28.45
C ILE A 12 -33.89 -23.07 27.86
N LEU A 13 -34.97 -22.39 28.29
CA LEU A 13 -35.32 -21.03 27.87
C LEU A 13 -34.56 -19.92 28.62
N LEU A 14 -33.79 -20.27 29.67
CA LEU A 14 -33.02 -19.32 30.49
C LEU A 14 -31.50 -19.49 30.37
N LEU A 15 -31.02 -20.36 29.47
CA LEU A 15 -29.62 -20.33 29.09
C LEU A 15 -29.41 -19.07 28.24
N PRO A 16 -28.64 -18.06 28.71
CA PRO A 16 -28.26 -16.98 27.84
C PRO A 16 -27.50 -17.62 26.69
N THR A 17 -28.06 -17.59 25.50
CA THR A 17 -27.28 -17.70 24.29
C THR A 17 -26.30 -16.52 24.39
N LYS A 18 -25.11 -16.77 24.92
CA LYS A 18 -23.94 -15.99 24.58
C LYS A 18 -23.68 -16.28 23.10
N GLY A 19 -24.55 -15.74 22.25
CA GLY A 19 -24.11 -15.32 20.94
C GLY A 19 -22.90 -14.47 21.21
N ILE A 20 -21.77 -14.85 20.63
CA ILE A 20 -20.57 -14.03 20.63
C ILE A 20 -20.95 -12.81 19.79
N THR A 21 -21.62 -11.84 20.41
CA THR A 21 -21.68 -10.49 19.89
C THR A 21 -20.24 -10.03 19.86
N GLN A 22 -19.79 -9.49 18.73
CA GLN A 22 -18.58 -8.66 18.69
C GLN A 22 -18.57 -7.79 19.94
N ASP A 23 -17.40 -7.66 20.59
CA ASP A 23 -17.24 -6.72 21.69
C ASP A 23 -17.90 -5.40 21.27
N PRO A 24 -18.78 -4.81 22.10
CA PRO A 24 -19.49 -3.61 21.71
C PRO A 24 -18.48 -2.55 21.28
N LEU A 25 -18.59 -2.11 20.03
CA LEU A 25 -17.72 -1.09 19.48
C LEU A 25 -17.80 0.14 20.39
N SER A 26 -16.68 0.51 21.00
CA SER A 26 -16.66 1.65 21.91
C SER A 26 -16.94 2.94 21.16
N ALA A 27 -17.53 3.94 21.83
CA ALA A 27 -17.70 5.26 21.25
C ALA A 27 -16.36 5.87 20.81
N GLU A 28 -15.29 5.58 21.55
CA GLU A 28 -13.91 5.95 21.23
C GLU A 28 -13.44 5.30 19.93
N TYR A 29 -13.71 4.00 19.74
CA TYR A 29 -13.39 3.29 18.50
C TYR A 29 -14.16 3.87 17.31
N LEU A 30 -15.48 4.06 17.43
CA LEU A 30 -16.28 4.68 16.36
C LEU A 30 -15.81 6.10 16.05
N HIS A 31 -15.45 6.88 17.07
CA HIS A 31 -14.89 8.22 16.87
C HIS A 31 -13.51 8.16 16.17
N SER A 32 -12.70 7.12 16.46
CA SER A 32 -11.41 6.90 15.78
C SER A 32 -11.53 6.54 14.30
N LEU A 33 -12.72 6.08 13.85
CA LEU A 33 -13.02 5.80 12.45
C LEU A 33 -13.54 7.02 11.68
N LYS A 34 -13.85 8.13 12.37
CA LYS A 34 -14.39 9.33 11.73
C LYS A 34 -13.37 9.91 10.75
N TYR A 35 -13.76 10.08 9.49
CA TYR A 35 -12.90 10.56 8.39
C TYR A 35 -11.66 9.69 8.12
N LYS A 36 -11.70 8.41 8.51
CA LYS A 36 -10.66 7.44 8.17
C LYS A 36 -11.19 6.48 7.10
N HIS A 37 -10.56 6.50 5.93
CA HIS A 37 -10.88 5.59 4.82
C HIS A 37 -10.05 4.31 4.84
N ASP A 38 -8.98 4.28 5.64
CA ASP A 38 -8.06 3.15 5.75
C ASP A 38 -8.57 2.05 6.69
N LEU A 39 -8.44 0.80 6.25
CA LEU A 39 -8.79 -0.38 7.04
C LEU A 39 -7.92 -0.47 8.30
N ASN A 40 -8.51 -0.91 9.40
CA ASN A 40 -7.80 -1.12 10.66
C ASN A 40 -7.06 -2.47 10.66
N LEU A 41 -6.06 -2.59 9.80
CA LEU A 41 -5.25 -3.80 9.63
C LEU A 41 -3.82 -3.58 10.17
N PRO A 42 -3.04 -4.66 10.41
CA PRO A 42 -1.62 -4.54 10.73
C PRO A 42 -0.82 -3.86 9.61
N LYS A 43 0.43 -3.43 9.91
CA LYS A 43 1.36 -2.94 8.88
C LYS A 43 1.87 -4.07 7.97
N TRP A 44 1.79 -5.32 8.43
CA TRP A 44 2.19 -6.51 7.71
C TRP A 44 0.97 -7.25 7.18
N GLY A 45 0.98 -7.61 5.91
CA GLY A 45 -0.12 -8.35 5.28
C GLY A 45 0.10 -8.56 3.80
N PRO A 46 -0.80 -9.24 3.08
CA PRO A 46 -0.62 -9.53 1.66
C PRO A 46 -1.06 -8.33 0.81
N TYR A 47 -0.38 -7.18 0.92
CA TYR A 47 -0.84 -5.92 0.32
C TYR A 47 -0.34 -5.65 -1.10
N THR A 48 0.39 -6.60 -1.67
CA THR A 48 1.05 -6.46 -2.97
C THR A 48 0.08 -6.20 -4.13
N LYS A 49 0.59 -5.49 -5.14
CA LYS A 49 -0.04 -5.31 -6.45
C LYS A 49 0.77 -5.96 -7.58
N LYS A 50 1.79 -6.78 -7.26
CA LYS A 50 2.67 -7.42 -8.24
C LYS A 50 2.80 -8.91 -8.04
N TYR A 51 3.46 -9.34 -6.98
CA TYR A 51 3.78 -10.75 -6.76
C TYR A 51 3.31 -11.16 -5.37
N ILE A 52 2.50 -12.21 -5.29
CA ILE A 52 1.90 -12.63 -4.02
C ILE A 52 2.99 -12.93 -2.98
N GLY A 53 2.67 -12.62 -1.72
CA GLY A 53 3.59 -12.82 -0.61
C GLY A 53 3.23 -11.93 0.57
N LEU A 54 4.24 -11.59 1.34
CA LEU A 54 4.14 -10.70 2.49
C LEU A 54 4.53 -9.28 2.09
N SER A 55 3.77 -8.29 2.55
CA SER A 55 4.11 -6.88 2.42
C SER A 55 4.22 -6.22 3.79
N HIS A 56 5.00 -5.15 3.87
CA HIS A 56 5.05 -4.22 4.99
C HIS A 56 4.76 -2.78 4.53
N VAL A 57 3.96 -2.06 5.31
CA VAL A 57 3.69 -0.63 5.13
C VAL A 57 4.51 0.17 6.15
N PRO A 58 5.70 0.69 5.78
CA PRO A 58 6.54 1.47 6.70
C PRO A 58 5.83 2.73 7.21
N ASP A 59 5.27 3.50 6.28
CA ASP A 59 4.54 4.74 6.54
C ASP A 59 3.35 4.86 5.60
N VAL A 60 2.14 4.82 6.18
CA VAL A 60 0.88 4.91 5.43
C VAL A 60 0.79 6.20 4.63
N LYS A 61 1.36 7.31 5.12
CA LYS A 61 1.27 8.63 4.48
C LYS A 61 2.05 8.73 3.17
N LYS A 62 3.10 7.92 3.01
CA LYS A 62 3.98 7.98 1.83
C LYS A 62 3.52 7.08 0.67
N GLY A 63 2.60 6.15 0.92
CA GLY A 63 2.19 5.19 -0.12
C GLY A 63 3.28 4.14 -0.42
N ILE A 64 4.32 4.02 0.39
CA ILE A 64 5.45 3.12 0.13
C ILE A 64 5.14 1.74 0.69
N ARG A 65 5.49 0.70 -0.05
CA ARG A 65 5.30 -0.70 0.34
C ARG A 65 6.58 -1.50 0.13
N PHE A 66 6.99 -2.28 1.12
CA PHE A 66 8.05 -3.28 0.98
C PHE A 66 7.42 -4.66 0.80
N ASP A 67 7.84 -5.42 -0.21
CA ASP A 67 7.31 -6.75 -0.50
C ASP A 67 8.40 -7.82 -0.33
N VAL A 68 7.98 -8.98 0.18
CA VAL A 68 8.73 -10.25 0.19
C VAL A 68 7.85 -11.31 -0.47
N SER A 69 8.12 -11.58 -1.75
CA SER A 69 7.47 -12.64 -2.51
C SER A 69 8.31 -13.91 -2.45
N ILE A 70 7.70 -14.98 -1.94
CA ILE A 70 8.33 -16.29 -1.83
C ILE A 70 7.64 -17.23 -2.81
N PHE A 71 8.40 -17.89 -3.69
CA PHE A 71 7.80 -18.82 -4.65
C PHE A 71 8.75 -19.92 -5.13
N PRO A 72 8.21 -21.11 -5.44
CA PRO A 72 8.99 -22.23 -5.90
C PRO A 72 9.26 -22.17 -7.41
N GLY A 73 10.24 -22.96 -7.83
CA GLY A 73 10.47 -23.34 -9.23
C GLY A 73 11.10 -24.74 -9.30
N TYR A 74 11.24 -25.27 -10.51
CA TYR A 74 12.06 -26.46 -10.75
C TYR A 74 13.52 -26.07 -10.96
N TYR A 75 14.44 -26.83 -10.35
CA TYR A 75 15.87 -26.63 -10.57
C TYR A 75 16.23 -26.97 -12.03
N HIS A 76 16.79 -26.00 -12.76
CA HIS A 76 17.01 -26.07 -14.23
C HIS A 76 15.71 -26.30 -15.02
N GLY A 77 14.59 -25.79 -14.53
CA GLY A 77 13.28 -25.99 -15.14
C GLY A 77 12.39 -24.76 -15.07
N LYS A 78 11.09 -24.99 -15.14
CA LYS A 78 10.08 -23.93 -15.11
C LYS A 78 10.12 -23.19 -13.78
N THR A 79 10.21 -21.87 -13.84
CA THR A 79 10.05 -20.93 -12.73
C THR A 79 9.13 -19.82 -13.21
N VAL A 80 8.07 -19.52 -12.47
CA VAL A 80 7.10 -18.47 -12.79
C VAL A 80 6.85 -17.66 -11.54
N ALA A 81 7.10 -16.36 -11.60
CA ALA A 81 6.78 -15.45 -10.50
C ALA A 81 5.26 -15.41 -10.28
N PRO A 82 4.77 -15.38 -9.03
CA PRO A 82 3.35 -15.50 -8.71
C PRO A 82 2.64 -14.16 -8.90
N ASN A 83 2.54 -13.72 -10.15
CA ASN A 83 1.92 -12.46 -10.53
C ASN A 83 0.43 -12.43 -10.15
N VAL A 84 0.00 -11.36 -9.52
CA VAL A 84 -1.38 -11.19 -9.04
C VAL A 84 -2.37 -10.65 -10.08
N PHE A 85 -1.88 -10.32 -11.28
CA PHE A 85 -2.64 -9.71 -12.36
C PHE A 85 -3.18 -10.70 -13.39
N TYR A 86 -2.57 -11.87 -13.47
CA TYR A 86 -2.99 -12.95 -14.33
C TYR A 86 -2.76 -14.28 -13.61
N GLU A 87 -3.37 -15.34 -14.12
CA GLU A 87 -3.26 -16.65 -13.48
C GLU A 87 -1.81 -17.13 -13.48
N THR A 88 -1.26 -17.17 -12.28
CA THR A 88 -0.01 -17.83 -11.94
C THR A 88 -0.36 -18.82 -10.82
N GLY A 89 0.27 -20.00 -10.79
CA GLY A 89 -0.20 -21.17 -10.02
C GLY A 89 -0.15 -21.04 -8.50
N PHE A 90 -0.54 -19.89 -7.92
CA PHE A 90 -0.72 -19.70 -6.50
C PHE A 90 -2.22 -19.62 -6.16
N HIS A 91 -2.57 -20.05 -4.96
CA HIS A 91 -3.93 -20.03 -4.45
C HIS A 91 -3.95 -19.57 -2.99
N PRO A 92 -4.74 -18.55 -2.61
CA PRO A 92 -5.05 -18.27 -1.21
C PRO A 92 -5.51 -19.53 -0.50
N TRP A 93 -4.79 -19.92 0.54
CA TRP A 93 -5.00 -21.17 1.24
C TRP A 93 -5.70 -20.87 2.55
N GLU A 94 -5.02 -20.42 3.60
CA GLU A 94 -5.65 -20.07 4.87
C GLU A 94 -5.47 -18.58 5.19
N ALA A 95 -6.38 -17.99 5.97
CA ALA A 95 -6.22 -16.63 6.47
C ALA A 95 -7.03 -16.42 7.76
N SER A 96 -6.42 -15.79 8.77
CA SER A 96 -7.11 -15.27 9.94
C SER A 96 -7.66 -13.86 9.65
N PRO A 97 -8.79 -13.46 10.27
CA PRO A 97 -9.44 -12.18 9.96
C PRO A 97 -8.56 -10.94 10.14
N ASN A 98 -7.63 -10.92 11.10
CA ASN A 98 -6.74 -9.77 11.32
C ASN A 98 -5.33 -9.98 10.75
N LEU A 99 -5.15 -10.98 9.87
CA LEU A 99 -3.88 -11.27 9.21
C LEU A 99 -2.74 -11.66 10.16
N GLU A 100 -3.06 -12.17 11.35
CA GLU A 100 -2.08 -12.83 12.23
C GLU A 100 -1.45 -14.03 11.52
N TYR A 101 -2.25 -14.78 10.74
CA TYR A 101 -1.80 -15.90 9.94
C TYR A 101 -2.45 -15.90 8.56
N PHE A 102 -1.67 -16.12 7.52
CA PHE A 102 -2.20 -16.42 6.19
C PHE A 102 -1.22 -17.27 5.38
N SER A 103 -1.73 -18.01 4.40
CA SER A 103 -0.91 -18.88 3.57
C SER A 103 -1.39 -18.95 2.12
N PHE A 104 -0.46 -19.29 1.24
CA PHE A 104 -0.70 -19.52 -0.18
C PHE A 104 -0.14 -20.88 -0.58
N ARG A 105 -0.89 -21.63 -1.39
CA ARG A 105 -0.40 -22.83 -2.06
C ARG A 105 0.12 -22.46 -3.43
N HIS A 106 1.37 -22.81 -3.72
CA HIS A 106 2.00 -22.67 -5.03
C HIS A 106 2.08 -24.05 -5.70
N GLU A 107 1.26 -24.28 -6.72
CA GLU A 107 1.21 -25.53 -7.49
C GLU A 107 2.29 -25.55 -8.59
N LEU A 108 3.11 -26.60 -8.59
CA LEU A 108 4.09 -26.88 -9.65
C LEU A 108 3.60 -27.98 -10.60
N GLU A 109 2.97 -29.02 -10.04
CA GLU A 109 2.27 -30.08 -10.77
C GLU A 109 0.85 -30.25 -10.23
N TRP A 110 -0.12 -30.26 -11.15
CA TRP A 110 -1.56 -30.40 -10.90
C TRP A 110 -1.95 -31.55 -9.98
N LYS A 111 -3.12 -31.42 -9.34
CA LYS A 111 -3.72 -32.41 -8.41
C LYS A 111 -2.86 -32.68 -7.18
N ASP A 112 -2.30 -31.63 -6.59
CA ASP A 112 -1.51 -31.71 -5.36
C ASP A 112 -0.33 -32.71 -5.47
N LYS A 113 0.20 -32.93 -6.68
CA LYS A 113 1.33 -33.84 -6.90
C LYS A 113 2.64 -33.23 -6.48
N VAL A 114 2.88 -31.98 -6.87
CA VAL A 114 4.06 -31.21 -6.44
C VAL A 114 3.62 -29.78 -6.19
N TYR A 115 3.78 -29.32 -4.95
CA TYR A 115 3.38 -27.97 -4.55
C TYR A 115 4.25 -27.46 -3.40
N THR A 116 4.08 -26.19 -3.07
CA THR A 116 4.66 -25.59 -1.87
C THR A 116 3.60 -24.75 -1.17
N ASP A 117 3.34 -25.05 0.10
CA ASP A 117 2.54 -24.18 0.95
C ASP A 117 3.48 -23.19 1.64
N ILE A 118 3.16 -21.90 1.53
CA ILE A 118 3.94 -20.82 2.13
C ILE A 118 3.02 -20.06 3.08
N SER A 119 3.33 -20.12 4.38
CA SER A 119 2.58 -19.44 5.43
C SER A 119 3.38 -18.28 6.01
N TYR A 120 2.66 -17.27 6.49
CA TYR A 120 3.18 -16.10 7.17
C TYR A 120 2.46 -15.95 8.50
N SER A 121 3.22 -15.75 9.57
CA SER A 121 2.71 -15.77 10.94
C SER A 121 3.23 -14.59 11.73
N GLU A 122 2.36 -13.94 12.50
CA GLU A 122 2.73 -12.89 13.44
C GLU A 122 3.63 -13.42 14.56
N ILE A 123 4.75 -12.72 14.75
CA ILE A 123 5.59 -12.85 15.95
C ILE A 123 5.25 -11.67 16.88
N ASP A 124 5.36 -10.45 16.34
CA ASP A 124 5.01 -9.18 16.98
C ASP A 124 4.68 -8.11 15.93
N SER A 125 4.53 -6.84 16.32
CA SER A 125 4.22 -5.74 15.39
C SER A 125 5.31 -5.44 14.36
N SER A 126 6.55 -5.89 14.60
CA SER A 126 7.74 -5.56 13.81
C SER A 126 8.30 -6.76 13.06
N SER A 127 7.74 -7.96 13.24
CA SER A 127 8.28 -9.18 12.64
C SER A 127 7.22 -10.21 12.27
N ARG A 128 7.53 -10.98 11.24
CA ARG A 128 6.71 -12.07 10.70
C ARG A 128 7.59 -13.29 10.48
N ALA A 129 7.15 -14.45 10.98
CA ALA A 129 7.72 -15.72 10.58
C ALA A 129 7.14 -16.12 9.22
N PHE A 130 7.94 -16.80 8.41
CA PHE A 130 7.44 -17.54 7.26
C PHE A 130 7.83 -19.01 7.36
N HIS A 131 6.96 -19.89 6.86
CA HIS A 131 7.21 -21.32 6.77
C HIS A 131 6.89 -21.79 5.35
N ILE A 132 7.84 -22.51 4.76
CA ILE A 132 7.79 -23.04 3.41
C ILE A 132 7.76 -24.56 3.54
N GLU A 133 6.64 -25.16 3.14
CA GLU A 133 6.45 -26.61 3.13
C GLU A 133 6.43 -27.11 1.68
N CYS A 134 7.56 -27.63 1.22
CA CYS A 134 7.65 -28.23 -0.12
C CYS A 134 7.18 -29.68 -0.07
N VAL A 135 6.21 -30.03 -0.92
CA VAL A 135 5.57 -31.35 -0.94
C VAL A 135 5.74 -32.02 -2.30
N ASN A 136 6.19 -33.27 -2.29
CA ASN A 136 6.24 -34.14 -3.45
C ASN A 136 5.45 -35.42 -3.19
N ASN A 137 4.24 -35.50 -3.73
CA ASN A 137 3.37 -36.69 -3.74
C ASN A 137 3.51 -37.51 -5.03
N SER A 138 4.49 -37.18 -5.89
CA SER A 138 4.75 -37.93 -7.12
C SER A 138 5.64 -39.15 -6.85
N GLU A 139 5.64 -40.09 -7.81
CA GLU A 139 6.48 -41.30 -7.75
C GLU A 139 7.96 -41.04 -8.10
N LEU A 140 8.30 -39.83 -8.54
CA LEU A 140 9.65 -39.44 -8.93
C LEU A 140 10.23 -38.45 -7.92
N GLY A 141 11.55 -38.50 -7.75
CA GLY A 141 12.26 -37.48 -7.00
C GLY A 141 12.15 -36.12 -7.70
N GLN A 142 11.97 -35.06 -6.92
CA GLN A 142 11.87 -33.68 -7.42
C GLN A 142 13.05 -32.85 -6.94
N SER A 143 13.54 -31.95 -7.80
CA SER A 143 14.55 -30.96 -7.45
C SER A 143 13.98 -29.57 -7.67
N MET A 144 13.75 -28.86 -6.56
CA MET A 144 13.10 -27.56 -6.54
C MET A 144 14.11 -26.45 -6.26
N VAL A 145 13.68 -25.22 -6.49
CA VAL A 145 14.33 -24.01 -6.01
C VAL A 145 13.32 -23.13 -5.29
N MET A 146 13.81 -22.24 -4.43
CA MET A 146 12.98 -21.21 -3.80
C MET A 146 13.56 -19.84 -4.07
N HIS A 147 12.71 -18.93 -4.51
CA HIS A 147 13.02 -17.52 -4.66
C HIS A 147 12.41 -16.76 -3.48
N LEU A 148 13.25 -16.02 -2.75
CA LEU A 148 12.82 -15.11 -1.69
C LEU A 148 13.10 -13.67 -2.16
N MET A 149 12.16 -13.11 -2.91
CA MET A 149 12.30 -11.83 -3.61
C MET A 149 11.85 -10.68 -2.73
N SER A 150 12.78 -9.80 -2.37
CA SER A 150 12.53 -8.59 -1.58
C SER A 150 12.65 -7.35 -2.47
N SER A 151 11.67 -6.46 -2.41
CA SER A 151 11.62 -5.24 -3.24
C SER A 151 10.84 -4.12 -2.58
N ILE A 152 11.14 -2.87 -2.97
CA ILE A 152 10.35 -1.70 -2.59
C ILE A 152 9.47 -1.21 -3.74
N HIS A 153 8.29 -0.74 -3.40
CA HIS A 153 7.28 -0.25 -4.33
C HIS A 153 6.77 1.12 -3.89
N PHE A 154 6.58 1.99 -4.87
CA PHE A 154 6.16 3.38 -4.70
C PHE A 154 4.68 3.55 -5.10
N PRO A 155 4.00 4.61 -4.62
CA PRO A 155 2.61 4.84 -4.96
C PRO A 155 2.43 5.03 -6.47
N SER A 156 1.39 4.41 -7.04
CA SER A 156 1.09 4.51 -8.46
C SER A 156 0.49 5.87 -8.84
N SER A 157 0.71 6.27 -10.09
CA SER A 157 0.10 7.45 -10.73
C SER A 157 -1.41 7.31 -10.88
N ALA A 158 -1.89 6.09 -11.18
CA ALA A 158 -3.28 5.76 -11.37
C ALA A 158 -3.60 4.35 -10.84
N ALA A 159 -4.90 4.06 -10.71
CA ALA A 159 -5.39 2.69 -10.62
C ALA A 159 -4.94 1.90 -11.86
N TYR A 160 -4.81 0.58 -11.73
CA TYR A 160 -4.41 -0.32 -12.83
C TYR A 160 -2.96 -0.15 -13.33
N GLN A 161 -2.17 0.74 -12.74
CA GLN A 161 -0.79 1.05 -13.15
C GLN A 161 0.19 0.94 -11.97
N PRO A 162 0.34 -0.22 -11.31
CA PRO A 162 1.21 -0.36 -10.14
C PRO A 162 2.71 -0.20 -10.46
N ASP A 163 3.02 -0.20 -11.74
CA ASP A 163 4.35 -0.18 -12.34
C ASP A 163 4.83 1.23 -12.66
N ASP A 164 3.92 2.20 -12.66
CA ASP A 164 4.20 3.59 -13.02
C ASP A 164 4.01 4.44 -11.76
N PRO A 165 5.10 4.72 -11.02
CA PRO A 165 5.00 5.49 -9.79
C PRO A 165 4.63 6.94 -10.09
N ILE A 166 3.86 7.56 -9.20
CA ILE A 166 3.64 9.01 -9.28
C ILE A 166 4.96 9.74 -8.97
N VAL A 167 5.33 10.68 -9.83
CA VAL A 167 6.48 11.57 -9.61
C VAL A 167 5.94 12.93 -9.23
N TYR A 168 5.66 13.10 -7.95
CA TYR A 168 5.21 14.38 -7.39
C TYR A 168 6.39 15.27 -7.02
N ASP A 169 6.13 16.56 -6.87
CA ASP A 169 7.15 17.51 -6.43
C ASP A 169 7.17 17.64 -4.90
N ILE A 170 8.37 17.84 -4.36
CA ILE A 170 8.64 18.22 -2.97
C ILE A 170 8.95 19.71 -2.96
N ILE A 171 8.30 20.43 -2.04
CA ILE A 171 8.50 21.86 -1.84
C ILE A 171 9.34 22.10 -0.59
N ASP A 172 10.44 22.82 -0.76
CA ASP A 172 11.25 23.40 0.32
C ASP A 172 10.94 24.90 0.42
N LEU A 173 10.53 25.34 1.60
CA LEU A 173 10.17 26.72 1.91
C LEU A 173 11.25 27.40 2.76
N PRO A 174 11.32 28.75 2.75
CA PRO A 174 12.03 29.49 3.80
C PRO A 174 11.43 29.20 5.19
N GLU A 175 12.18 29.49 6.26
CA GLU A 175 11.84 29.14 7.65
C GLU A 175 10.42 29.59 8.06
N ASP A 176 10.03 30.81 7.72
CA ASP A 176 8.70 31.37 8.03
C ASP A 176 7.65 31.12 6.93
N GLY A 177 8.04 30.45 5.84
CA GLY A 177 7.19 30.19 4.70
C GLY A 177 6.11 29.15 5.00
N LYS A 178 4.93 29.33 4.41
CA LYS A 178 3.84 28.36 4.51
C LYS A 178 3.31 27.95 3.15
N TRP A 179 3.18 26.65 2.92
CA TRP A 179 2.46 26.08 1.78
C TRP A 179 1.05 25.68 2.20
N ILE A 180 0.07 26.07 1.39
CA ILE A 180 -1.31 25.60 1.48
C ILE A 180 -1.57 24.80 0.20
N ASP A 181 -1.86 23.52 0.39
CA ASP A 181 -2.16 22.59 -0.70
C ASP A 181 -3.50 22.94 -1.35
N ALA A 182 -3.62 22.79 -2.66
CA ALA A 182 -4.88 23.09 -3.35
C ALA A 182 -6.06 22.27 -2.82
N LEU A 183 -5.81 21.08 -2.25
CA LEU A 183 -6.85 20.21 -1.66
C LEU A 183 -7.24 20.59 -0.22
N GLU A 184 -6.55 21.54 0.42
CA GLU A 184 -6.87 22.04 1.77
C GLU A 184 -7.99 23.11 1.76
N TYR A 185 -8.81 23.16 0.71
CA TYR A 185 -9.94 24.08 0.62
C TYR A 185 -11.01 23.77 1.68
N SER A 186 -11.65 24.80 2.24
CA SER A 186 -12.81 24.66 3.13
C SER A 186 -14.14 24.64 2.38
N ALA A 187 -14.19 25.23 1.17
CA ALA A 187 -15.32 25.12 0.26
C ALA A 187 -14.87 25.19 -1.20
N PHE A 188 -15.60 24.50 -2.07
CA PHE A 188 -15.41 24.52 -3.51
C PHE A 188 -16.80 24.56 -4.17
N ASN A 189 -17.16 25.70 -4.76
CA ASN A 189 -18.48 25.99 -5.28
C ASN A 189 -18.42 26.22 -6.79
N TYR A 190 -19.21 25.48 -7.56
CA TYR A 190 -19.38 25.76 -8.99
C TYR A 190 -20.51 26.76 -9.19
N ALA A 191 -20.28 27.79 -10.02
CA ALA A 191 -21.32 28.76 -10.37
C ALA A 191 -22.48 28.11 -11.13
N LYS A 192 -22.19 27.06 -11.90
CA LYS A 192 -23.19 26.25 -12.58
C LYS A 192 -23.17 24.82 -12.02
N PRO A 193 -24.19 24.44 -11.23
CA PRO A 193 -24.31 23.09 -10.68
C PRO A 193 -24.37 22.05 -11.80
N SER A 194 -23.62 20.96 -11.63
CA SER A 194 -23.67 19.79 -12.52
C SER A 194 -24.33 18.62 -11.80
N PRO A 195 -25.05 17.72 -12.50
CA PRO A 195 -25.53 16.47 -11.91
C PRO A 195 -24.41 15.63 -11.24
N PHE A 196 -23.16 15.81 -11.69
CA PHE A 196 -21.99 15.11 -11.16
C PHE A 196 -21.30 15.84 -10.01
N GLU A 197 -21.74 17.04 -9.61
CA GLU A 197 -21.09 17.86 -8.59
C GLU A 197 -20.92 17.14 -7.22
N ARG A 198 -21.80 16.17 -6.94
CA ARG A 198 -21.78 15.36 -5.71
C ARG A 198 -21.39 13.90 -5.95
N LEU A 199 -20.99 13.55 -7.18
CA LEU A 199 -20.63 12.20 -7.62
C LEU A 199 -19.16 12.20 -8.06
N VAL A 200 -18.25 12.45 -7.11
CA VAL A 200 -16.81 12.47 -7.41
C VAL A 200 -16.33 11.04 -7.61
N THR A 201 -15.64 10.78 -8.71
CA THR A 201 -15.10 9.47 -9.06
C THR A 201 -13.90 9.10 -8.19
N ASP A 202 -13.69 7.79 -8.00
CA ASP A 202 -12.52 7.21 -7.32
C ASP A 202 -12.22 7.75 -5.91
N GLY A 203 -13.25 8.30 -5.24
CA GLY A 203 -13.11 8.88 -3.91
C GLY A 203 -12.17 10.10 -3.88
N TYR A 204 -12.13 10.91 -4.95
CA TYR A 204 -11.40 12.17 -4.95
C TYR A 204 -12.18 13.28 -4.25
N PHE A 205 -11.50 14.37 -3.93
CA PHE A 205 -12.09 15.66 -3.59
C PHE A 205 -12.71 16.32 -4.82
N ARG A 206 -13.59 17.29 -4.60
CA ARG A 206 -14.22 18.04 -5.68
C ARG A 206 -13.14 18.82 -6.44
N GLY A 207 -13.14 18.68 -7.76
CA GLY A 207 -12.16 19.32 -8.63
C GLY A 207 -10.75 18.73 -8.54
N GLU A 208 -10.51 17.71 -7.69
CA GLU A 208 -9.19 17.12 -7.53
C GLU A 208 -8.71 16.46 -8.83
N ILE A 209 -7.45 16.71 -9.14
CA ILE A 209 -6.71 16.08 -10.22
C ILE A 209 -5.42 15.50 -9.65
N ARG A 210 -5.02 14.34 -10.15
CA ARG A 210 -3.83 13.63 -9.73
C ARG A 210 -2.89 13.44 -10.91
N SER A 211 -1.66 13.92 -10.78
CA SER A 211 -0.67 13.84 -11.86
C SER A 211 0.75 14.14 -11.34
N ASN A 212 1.74 13.87 -12.18
CA ASN A 212 3.13 14.21 -11.90
C ASN A 212 3.33 15.73 -11.80
N GLY A 213 4.37 16.15 -11.07
CA GLY A 213 4.77 17.55 -10.92
C GLY A 213 3.88 18.39 -9.99
N TYR A 214 2.71 17.91 -9.57
CA TYR A 214 1.98 18.53 -8.46
C TYR A 214 2.72 18.28 -7.15
N VAL A 215 2.70 19.26 -6.23
CA VAL A 215 3.20 19.05 -4.87
C VAL A 215 2.32 18.00 -4.19
N LYS A 216 2.93 16.97 -3.59
CA LYS A 216 2.23 15.75 -3.10
C LYS A 216 1.41 14.96 -4.14
N GLY A 217 1.47 15.36 -5.42
CA GLY A 217 0.94 14.61 -6.54
C GLY A 217 -0.51 14.90 -6.91
N SER A 218 -1.12 15.92 -6.29
CA SER A 218 -2.50 16.30 -6.58
C SER A 218 -2.69 17.81 -6.55
N GLY A 219 -3.68 18.30 -7.28
CA GLY A 219 -4.11 19.69 -7.26
C GLY A 219 -5.60 19.78 -7.56
N ILE A 220 -6.08 20.97 -7.94
CA ILE A 220 -7.46 21.17 -8.37
C ILE A 220 -7.55 21.70 -9.80
N ARG A 221 -8.56 21.26 -10.53
CA ARG A 221 -9.03 21.85 -11.79
C ARG A 221 -10.18 22.82 -11.48
N PHE A 222 -10.00 24.07 -11.86
CA PHE A 222 -10.84 25.21 -11.45
C PHE A 222 -11.14 26.15 -12.63
N GLY A 223 -12.23 26.92 -12.56
CA GLY A 223 -12.48 28.10 -13.41
C GLY A 223 -13.34 27.89 -14.67
N GLU A 224 -13.80 26.67 -14.96
CA GLU A 224 -14.58 26.35 -16.17
C GLU A 224 -15.84 27.22 -16.34
N ASN A 225 -16.37 27.78 -15.25
CA ASN A 225 -17.42 28.80 -15.32
C ASN A 225 -17.02 30.07 -14.56
N MET A 226 -17.37 31.21 -15.16
CA MET A 226 -17.31 32.50 -14.47
C MET A 226 -18.16 32.43 -13.19
N GLY A 227 -17.54 32.79 -12.07
CA GLY A 227 -18.10 32.71 -10.72
C GLY A 227 -17.81 31.42 -9.97
N ASP A 228 -17.12 30.44 -10.56
CA ASP A 228 -16.59 29.30 -9.80
C ASP A 228 -15.71 29.82 -8.66
N GLU A 229 -15.80 29.22 -7.48
CA GLU A 229 -15.16 29.72 -6.26
C GLU A 229 -14.51 28.58 -5.47
N VAL A 230 -13.29 28.81 -5.02
CA VAL A 230 -12.62 27.96 -4.03
C VAL A 230 -12.16 28.81 -2.85
N ILE A 231 -12.39 28.31 -1.64
CA ILE A 231 -12.18 29.02 -0.38
C ILE A 231 -11.18 28.24 0.47
N TYR A 232 -10.21 28.93 1.02
CA TYR A 232 -9.19 28.38 1.92
C TYR A 232 -9.24 29.11 3.25
N ASP A 233 -9.38 28.37 4.34
CA ASP A 233 -9.19 28.87 5.70
C ASP A 233 -7.90 28.26 6.27
N PHE A 234 -6.93 29.10 6.65
CA PHE A 234 -5.62 28.64 7.11
C PHE A 234 -5.05 29.52 8.22
N GLU A 235 -4.08 29.01 8.97
CA GLU A 235 -3.45 29.74 10.07
C GLU A 235 -2.01 30.11 9.75
N VAL A 236 -1.56 31.29 10.18
CA VAL A 236 -0.15 31.73 10.09
C VAL A 236 0.37 32.00 11.49
N SER A 237 1.50 31.38 11.85
CA SER A 237 2.06 31.41 13.21
C SER A 237 2.78 32.71 13.53
N ASP A 238 3.43 33.30 12.54
CA ASP A 238 4.34 34.45 12.69
C ASP A 238 3.99 35.58 11.72
N GLU A 239 4.40 36.80 12.07
CA GLU A 239 4.20 37.96 11.19
C GLU A 239 5.29 37.96 10.12
N LEU A 240 4.89 37.63 8.88
CA LEU A 240 5.75 37.74 7.72
C LEU A 240 5.98 39.22 7.36
N THR A 241 7.23 39.58 7.07
CA THR A 241 7.57 40.94 6.59
C THR A 241 7.25 41.04 5.11
N ASP A 242 6.46 42.05 4.71
CA ASP A 242 6.02 42.28 3.32
C ASP A 242 5.59 40.98 2.60
N PRO A 243 4.54 40.32 3.11
CA PRO A 243 4.15 39.00 2.64
C PRO A 243 3.60 39.04 1.22
N VAL A 244 3.96 38.02 0.44
CA VAL A 244 3.46 37.79 -0.92
C VAL A 244 2.77 36.43 -1.02
N LEU A 245 1.74 36.35 -1.86
CA LEU A 245 1.04 35.13 -2.21
C LEU A 245 1.62 34.60 -3.52
N CYS A 246 2.14 33.38 -3.50
CA CYS A 246 2.75 32.71 -4.65
C CYS A 246 1.87 31.54 -5.08
N ILE A 247 0.91 31.78 -5.97
CA ILE A 247 0.00 30.74 -6.48
C ILE A 247 0.73 29.91 -7.52
N ARG A 248 0.90 28.61 -7.30
CA ARG A 248 1.47 27.68 -8.28
C ARG A 248 0.37 27.04 -9.11
N TYR A 249 0.49 27.13 -10.43
CA TYR A 249 -0.56 26.67 -11.35
C TYR A 249 0.02 26.30 -12.73
N ASN A 250 -0.81 25.66 -13.53
CA ASN A 250 -0.68 25.58 -14.99
C ASN A 250 -2.07 25.71 -15.63
N SER A 251 -2.16 26.17 -16.87
CA SER A 251 -3.44 26.28 -17.61
C SER A 251 -3.59 25.19 -18.67
N GLY A 252 -2.64 24.26 -18.77
CA GLY A 252 -2.65 23.17 -19.74
C GLY A 252 -2.40 23.64 -21.18
N LYS A 253 -3.35 24.36 -21.79
CA LYS A 253 -3.27 24.87 -23.19
C LYS A 253 -4.15 26.11 -23.50
N SER A 254 -5.01 26.57 -22.59
CA SER A 254 -5.99 27.62 -22.89
C SER A 254 -5.46 29.02 -22.56
N GLY A 255 -6.25 30.06 -22.87
CA GLY A 255 -5.83 31.46 -22.77
C GLY A 255 -5.51 31.88 -21.34
N ASN A 256 -5.05 33.12 -21.18
CA ASN A 256 -4.85 33.68 -19.85
C ASN A 256 -6.17 33.67 -19.07
N ALA A 257 -6.16 33.12 -17.85
CA ALA A 257 -7.32 33.07 -16.98
C ALA A 257 -7.37 34.30 -16.06
N LYS A 258 -8.56 34.86 -15.85
CA LYS A 258 -8.80 35.96 -14.92
C LYS A 258 -9.45 35.45 -13.65
N ILE A 259 -8.86 35.80 -12.53
CA ILE A 259 -9.37 35.45 -11.21
C ILE A 259 -9.47 36.69 -10.33
N LYS A 260 -10.47 36.71 -9.47
CA LYS A 260 -10.55 37.61 -8.33
C LYS A 260 -10.05 36.88 -7.09
N LEU A 261 -9.13 37.51 -6.38
CA LEU A 261 -8.69 37.10 -5.05
C LEU A 261 -9.40 37.97 -4.02
N ALA A 262 -10.02 37.35 -3.01
CA ALA A 262 -10.68 38.04 -1.90
C ALA A 262 -10.22 37.48 -0.52
N GLY A 263 -10.42 38.25 0.56
CA GLY A 263 -10.02 37.88 1.93
C GLY A 263 -8.72 38.56 2.36
N ILE A 264 -7.60 37.84 2.36
CA ILE A 264 -6.27 38.39 2.67
C ILE A 264 -5.78 39.43 1.65
N VAL A 265 -6.43 39.54 0.50
CA VAL A 265 -6.22 40.55 -0.53
C VAL A 265 -7.55 40.74 -1.26
N ASP A 266 -7.80 41.89 -1.90
CA ASP A 266 -8.99 42.11 -2.75
C ASP A 266 -8.52 42.69 -4.10
N VAL A 267 -8.23 41.80 -5.05
CA VAL A 267 -7.65 42.18 -6.35
C VAL A 267 -8.05 41.20 -7.46
N SER A 268 -8.35 41.73 -8.64
CA SER A 268 -8.47 40.92 -9.87
C SER A 268 -7.10 40.81 -10.53
N THR A 269 -6.68 39.59 -10.86
CA THR A 269 -5.39 39.32 -11.49
C THR A 269 -5.54 38.32 -12.63
N THR A 270 -4.58 38.38 -13.57
CA THR A 270 -4.47 37.43 -14.67
C THR A 270 -3.39 36.38 -14.38
N LEU A 271 -3.74 35.13 -14.61
CA LEU A 271 -2.86 33.97 -14.63
C LEU A 271 -2.51 33.68 -16.10
N ASP A 272 -1.22 33.78 -16.42
CA ASP A 272 -0.73 33.66 -17.78
C ASP A 272 -0.78 32.21 -18.26
N ALA A 273 -1.09 32.01 -19.54
CA ALA A 273 -1.16 30.68 -20.11
C ALA A 273 0.19 29.95 -20.00
N SER A 274 0.20 28.75 -19.40
CA SER A 274 1.40 27.96 -19.22
C SER A 274 1.09 26.46 -19.23
N GLN A 275 1.86 25.70 -20.01
CA GLN A 275 1.78 24.22 -19.99
C GLN A 275 2.55 23.66 -18.80
N ASP A 276 3.69 24.26 -18.47
CA ASP A 276 4.50 23.92 -17.31
C ASP A 276 4.00 24.65 -16.06
N PHE A 277 4.33 24.13 -14.89
CA PHE A 277 4.05 24.82 -13.64
C PHE A 277 4.80 26.15 -13.55
N THR A 278 4.05 27.20 -13.21
CA THR A 278 4.57 28.54 -12.96
C THR A 278 3.96 29.10 -11.69
N MET A 279 4.46 30.25 -11.23
CA MET A 279 3.94 30.95 -10.06
C MET A 279 3.47 32.36 -10.40
N LYS A 280 2.27 32.71 -9.92
CA LYS A 280 1.80 34.09 -9.86
C LYS A 280 2.10 34.66 -8.48
N VAL A 281 2.87 35.75 -8.45
CA VAL A 281 3.15 36.50 -7.22
C VAL A 281 2.16 37.65 -7.08
N VAL A 282 1.49 37.72 -5.93
CA VAL A 282 0.55 38.80 -5.59
C VAL A 282 1.02 39.46 -4.28
N PRO A 283 1.42 40.74 -4.33
CA PRO A 283 1.92 41.46 -3.15
C PRO A 283 0.79 42.08 -2.31
N HIS A 284 1.18 42.81 -1.25
CA HIS A 284 0.30 43.62 -0.41
C HIS A 284 -0.79 42.82 0.32
N LEU A 285 -0.42 41.67 0.88
CA LEU A 285 -1.36 40.86 1.65
C LEU A 285 -1.66 41.49 3.02
N HIS A 286 -2.92 41.42 3.41
CA HIS A 286 -3.44 41.74 4.73
C HIS A 286 -3.53 40.49 5.60
N LEU A 287 -2.38 39.91 5.96
CA LEU A 287 -2.30 38.77 6.86
C LEU A 287 -2.47 39.18 8.32
N ARG A 288 -3.11 38.31 9.09
CA ARG A 288 -3.18 38.40 10.55
C ARG A 288 -2.48 37.19 11.15
N LYS A 289 -1.83 37.37 12.29
CA LYS A 289 -1.41 36.23 13.10
C LYS A 289 -2.64 35.40 13.50
N GLY A 290 -2.58 34.09 13.31
CA GLY A 290 -3.72 33.17 13.48
C GLY A 290 -4.51 32.98 12.19
N LYS A 291 -5.84 33.00 12.28
CA LYS A 291 -6.75 32.60 11.19
C LYS A 291 -6.83 33.65 10.07
N ASN A 292 -6.69 33.16 8.85
CA ASN A 292 -6.79 33.91 7.60
C ASN A 292 -7.69 33.17 6.61
N ARG A 293 -8.14 33.88 5.58
CA ARG A 293 -9.02 33.35 4.54
C ARG A 293 -8.62 33.88 3.17
N LEU A 294 -8.56 32.98 2.19
CA LEU A 294 -8.38 33.32 0.78
C LEU A 294 -9.52 32.73 -0.03
N GLU A 295 -10.15 33.57 -0.85
CA GLU A 295 -11.13 33.16 -1.85
C GLU A 295 -10.53 33.39 -3.22
N ILE A 296 -10.60 32.38 -4.09
CA ILE A 296 -10.23 32.46 -5.49
C ILE A 296 -11.50 32.28 -6.31
N ILE A 297 -11.88 33.31 -7.06
CA ILE A 297 -13.13 33.36 -7.82
C ILE A 297 -12.78 33.51 -9.30
N SER A 298 -13.33 32.66 -10.17
CA SER A 298 -13.15 32.78 -11.61
C SER A 298 -13.91 33.99 -12.16
N GLU A 299 -13.23 34.84 -12.93
CA GLU A 299 -13.85 35.99 -13.62
C GLU A 299 -14.09 35.73 -15.13
N ASP A 300 -13.66 34.58 -15.63
CA ASP A 300 -13.93 34.11 -16.99
C ASP A 300 -14.23 32.60 -17.01
N GLY A 301 -14.18 31.97 -18.18
CA GLY A 301 -14.43 30.53 -18.36
C GLY A 301 -13.17 29.74 -18.70
N GLU A 302 -11.98 30.30 -18.46
CA GLU A 302 -10.72 29.63 -18.76
C GLU A 302 -10.37 28.65 -17.63
N VAL A 303 -10.01 27.43 -18.01
CA VAL A 303 -9.70 26.39 -17.03
C VAL A 303 -8.25 26.52 -16.57
N ILE A 304 -8.08 26.47 -15.25
CA ILE A 304 -6.78 26.50 -14.60
C ILE A 304 -6.63 25.32 -13.66
N ASN A 305 -5.42 24.77 -13.61
CA ASN A 305 -5.06 23.77 -12.64
C ASN A 305 -4.20 24.44 -11.55
N ILE A 306 -4.70 24.46 -10.32
CA ILE A 306 -4.00 25.04 -9.17
C ILE A 306 -3.39 23.90 -8.37
N ASP A 307 -2.10 23.99 -8.08
CA ASP A 307 -1.38 23.03 -7.25
C ASP A 307 -1.45 23.41 -5.76
N GLY A 308 -1.37 24.71 -5.50
CA GLY A 308 -1.47 25.29 -4.17
C GLY A 308 -0.84 26.67 -4.19
N PHE A 309 -0.59 27.21 -3.01
CA PHE A 309 0.06 28.51 -2.89
C PHE A 309 1.00 28.56 -1.70
N ALA A 310 2.13 29.23 -1.90
CA ALA A 310 3.04 29.60 -0.83
C ALA A 310 2.73 31.01 -0.34
N ILE A 311 2.92 31.24 0.96
CA ILE A 311 2.93 32.55 1.59
C ILE A 311 4.32 32.71 2.20
N VAL A 312 5.06 33.70 1.71
CA VAL A 312 6.45 33.97 2.11
C VAL A 312 6.67 35.48 2.17
N SER A 313 7.76 35.92 2.80
CA SER A 313 8.25 37.29 2.65
C SER A 313 8.69 37.55 1.20
N GLN A 314 8.47 38.76 0.68
CA GLN A 314 8.82 39.10 -0.70
C GLN A 314 10.30 38.84 -1.04
N SER A 315 11.21 39.06 -0.09
CA SER A 315 12.64 38.78 -0.23
C SER A 315 12.95 37.30 -0.45
N ASP A 316 12.08 36.41 0.01
CA ASP A 316 12.35 34.97 0.11
C ASP A 316 11.67 34.19 -1.01
N PHE A 317 10.95 34.85 -1.91
CA PHE A 317 10.33 34.23 -3.07
C PHE A 317 11.34 33.40 -3.89
N GLY A 318 12.54 33.93 -4.11
CA GLY A 318 13.61 33.24 -4.84
C GLY A 318 14.25 32.06 -4.11
N VAL A 319 13.90 31.84 -2.83
CA VAL A 319 14.40 30.75 -2.00
C VAL A 319 13.50 29.51 -2.07
N ILE A 320 12.24 29.66 -2.52
CA ILE A 320 11.32 28.53 -2.72
C ILE A 320 11.93 27.56 -3.74
N LYS A 321 12.08 26.30 -3.35
CA LYS A 321 12.55 25.24 -4.25
C LYS A 321 11.47 24.19 -4.38
N ILE A 322 11.23 23.78 -5.62
CA ILE A 322 10.31 22.70 -5.95
C ILE A 322 11.04 21.76 -6.88
N ALA A 323 11.11 20.49 -6.50
CA ALA A 323 11.82 19.48 -7.26
C ALA A 323 11.06 18.14 -7.23
N PRO A 324 11.11 17.36 -8.31
CA PRO A 324 10.48 16.05 -8.35
C PRO A 324 11.12 15.11 -7.33
N VAL A 325 10.31 14.25 -6.73
CA VAL A 325 10.77 13.14 -5.89
C VAL A 325 11.63 12.17 -6.70
N ASP A 326 12.73 11.72 -6.11
CA ASP A 326 13.62 10.72 -6.72
C ASP A 326 13.36 9.32 -6.12
N TRP A 327 12.87 8.41 -6.97
CA TRP A 327 12.53 7.04 -6.59
C TRP A 327 13.69 6.07 -6.81
N ILE A 328 14.53 5.93 -5.78
CA ILE A 328 15.59 4.94 -5.68
C ILE A 328 15.05 3.55 -5.30
N TYR A 329 15.08 2.60 -6.23
CA TYR A 329 14.64 1.21 -6.00
C TYR A 329 15.66 0.35 -5.27
N THR A 330 16.95 0.70 -5.34
CA THR A 330 18.03 -0.16 -4.84
C THR A 330 18.29 0.09 -3.36
N PRO A 331 18.34 -0.95 -2.51
CA PRO A 331 18.73 -0.82 -1.12
C PRO A 331 20.26 -0.79 -0.95
N GLU A 332 20.72 -0.21 0.14
CA GLU A 332 21.99 -0.61 0.73
C GLU A 332 21.83 -2.03 1.30
N ILE A 333 22.68 -2.95 0.83
CA ILE A 333 22.69 -4.36 1.25
C ILE A 333 23.77 -4.55 2.31
N ILE A 334 23.36 -4.91 3.52
CA ILE A 334 24.21 -5.03 4.70
C ILE A 334 24.22 -6.49 5.15
N ALA A 335 25.41 -7.03 5.43
CA ALA A 335 25.55 -8.37 6.00
C ALA A 335 24.86 -8.45 7.38
N GLY A 336 24.05 -9.50 7.59
CA GLY A 336 23.43 -9.76 8.88
C GLY A 336 24.40 -10.39 9.89
N PRO A 337 23.97 -10.62 11.14
CA PRO A 337 24.82 -11.16 12.21
C PRO A 337 25.18 -12.65 12.04
N MET A 338 24.55 -13.35 11.09
CA MET A 338 24.78 -14.76 10.76
C MET A 338 24.88 -14.95 9.23
N GLU A 339 25.42 -16.07 8.78
CA GLU A 339 25.60 -16.38 7.34
C GLU A 339 24.27 -16.36 6.56
N ASN A 340 23.21 -16.89 7.15
CA ASN A 340 21.87 -16.99 6.57
C ASN A 340 20.97 -15.80 6.94
N THR A 341 21.57 -14.61 7.04
CA THR A 341 20.86 -13.36 7.32
C THR A 341 21.31 -12.21 6.44
N ILE A 342 20.38 -11.33 6.10
CA ILE A 342 20.66 -10.10 5.35
C ILE A 342 19.87 -8.93 5.92
N ILE A 343 20.38 -7.71 5.75
CA ILE A 343 19.71 -6.47 6.11
C ILE A 343 19.65 -5.58 4.87
N LEU A 344 18.48 -5.02 4.59
CA LEU A 344 18.21 -4.11 3.48
C LEU A 344 17.79 -2.73 4.01
N LYS A 345 18.40 -1.67 3.46
CA LYS A 345 18.05 -0.29 3.81
C LYS A 345 17.75 0.51 2.55
N TYR A 346 16.49 0.94 2.41
CA TYR A 346 16.09 1.82 1.31
C TYR A 346 16.17 3.30 1.75
N PRO A 347 16.55 4.24 0.87
CA PRO A 347 16.70 5.65 1.23
C PRO A 347 15.41 6.34 1.71
N GLN A 348 14.25 5.96 1.16
CA GLN A 348 12.98 6.67 1.37
C GLN A 348 12.21 6.22 2.62
N VAL A 349 12.65 5.13 3.26
CA VAL A 349 12.04 4.56 4.46
C VAL A 349 13.02 4.69 5.62
N GLU A 350 12.56 5.01 6.81
CA GLU A 350 13.45 5.19 7.96
C GLU A 350 14.00 3.87 8.50
N THR A 351 13.20 2.81 8.45
CA THR A 351 13.54 1.50 9.01
C THR A 351 14.50 0.70 8.13
N TYR A 352 15.14 -0.29 8.75
CA TYR A 352 15.89 -1.37 8.12
C TYR A 352 15.01 -2.61 8.05
N TYR A 353 15.18 -3.43 7.02
CA TYR A 353 14.52 -4.73 6.90
C TYR A 353 15.53 -5.85 7.10
N GLY A 354 15.27 -6.74 8.05
CA GLY A 354 16.08 -7.95 8.28
C GLY A 354 15.38 -9.19 7.76
N ILE A 355 16.15 -10.11 7.19
CA ILE A 355 15.63 -11.39 6.69
C ILE A 355 16.54 -12.52 7.17
N PHE A 356 15.93 -13.59 7.67
CA PHE A 356 16.56 -14.85 8.08
C PHE A 356 15.90 -16.03 7.35
N TRP A 357 16.69 -17.03 6.97
CA TRP A 357 16.20 -18.29 6.38
C TRP A 357 16.97 -19.51 6.89
N ASP A 358 16.26 -20.60 7.18
CA ASP A 358 16.83 -21.86 7.67
C ASP A 358 17.12 -22.82 6.53
N TYR A 359 18.00 -22.41 5.61
CA TYR A 359 18.44 -23.29 4.53
C TYR A 359 19.92 -23.06 4.17
N PRO A 360 20.77 -24.11 4.20
CA PRO A 360 22.21 -23.95 4.07
C PRO A 360 22.68 -23.70 2.63
N HIS A 361 21.93 -24.14 1.62
CA HIS A 361 22.36 -24.01 0.22
C HIS A 361 21.62 -22.87 -0.46
N PHE A 362 22.20 -21.69 -0.45
CA PHE A 362 21.61 -20.50 -1.05
C PHE A 362 22.64 -19.69 -1.83
N GLN A 363 22.14 -18.76 -2.65
CA GLN A 363 22.93 -17.74 -3.30
C GLN A 363 22.13 -16.43 -3.31
N ASN A 364 22.75 -15.35 -2.84
CA ASN A 364 22.16 -14.03 -2.96
C ASN A 364 22.29 -13.52 -4.40
N ARG A 365 21.21 -12.97 -4.93
CA ARG A 365 21.16 -12.41 -6.28
C ARG A 365 20.43 -11.08 -6.29
N GLU A 366 20.70 -10.30 -7.32
CA GLU A 366 20.04 -9.01 -7.55
C GLU A 366 19.49 -8.96 -8.96
N TRP A 367 18.26 -8.47 -9.09
CA TRP A 367 17.56 -8.30 -10.35
C TRP A 367 17.19 -6.83 -10.52
N TYR A 368 17.92 -6.13 -11.38
CA TYR A 368 17.69 -4.73 -11.76
C TYR A 368 16.65 -4.65 -12.88
N PHE A 369 15.44 -5.05 -12.52
CA PHE A 369 14.31 -5.26 -13.41
C PHE A 369 13.11 -4.50 -12.84
N LYS A 370 12.33 -3.85 -13.70
CA LYS A 370 11.03 -3.27 -13.34
C LYS A 370 10.05 -4.35 -12.90
N ASP A 371 10.08 -5.53 -13.52
CA ASP A 371 9.20 -6.66 -13.24
C ASP A 371 9.91 -8.02 -13.40
N LEU A 372 9.34 -9.07 -12.83
CA LEU A 372 9.77 -10.48 -12.96
C LEU A 372 8.97 -11.20 -14.07
N SER A 373 9.03 -10.68 -15.31
CA SER A 373 8.36 -11.24 -16.49
C SER A 373 9.10 -12.44 -17.13
N ASP A 374 8.85 -12.70 -18.42
CA ASP A 374 9.47 -13.79 -19.19
C ASP A 374 11.00 -13.77 -19.14
N GLU A 375 11.60 -12.58 -19.07
CA GLU A 375 13.05 -12.45 -19.01
C GLU A 375 13.62 -13.02 -17.71
N PHE A 376 12.96 -12.76 -16.57
CA PHE A 376 13.31 -13.40 -15.31
C PHE A 376 13.21 -14.92 -15.45
N SER A 377 12.12 -15.43 -16.03
CA SER A 377 11.88 -16.87 -16.20
C SER A 377 12.95 -17.55 -17.05
N ARG A 378 13.44 -16.87 -18.12
CA ARG A 378 14.55 -17.35 -18.95
C ARG A 378 15.89 -17.40 -18.21
N MET A 379 16.12 -16.42 -17.32
CA MET A 379 17.41 -16.23 -16.65
C MET A 379 17.50 -16.89 -15.26
N ALA A 380 16.37 -17.26 -14.64
CA ALA A 380 16.30 -17.77 -13.27
C ALA A 380 17.23 -18.98 -13.04
N ASN A 381 17.36 -19.84 -14.06
CA ASN A 381 18.21 -21.03 -14.03
C ASN A 381 19.71 -20.75 -14.21
N GLY A 382 20.09 -19.51 -14.54
CA GLY A 382 21.50 -19.11 -14.61
C GLY A 382 22.20 -19.44 -13.29
N HIS A 383 23.36 -20.10 -13.33
CA HIS A 383 23.98 -20.66 -12.12
C HIS A 383 25.27 -19.97 -11.67
N VAL A 384 25.87 -19.14 -12.53
CA VAL A 384 27.11 -18.40 -12.24
C VAL A 384 26.82 -16.93 -11.90
N LYS A 385 25.93 -16.28 -12.66
CA LYS A 385 25.61 -14.86 -12.52
C LYS A 385 24.79 -14.60 -11.26
N THR A 386 25.17 -13.58 -10.50
CA THR A 386 24.48 -13.14 -9.28
C THR A 386 23.74 -11.82 -9.47
N VAL A 387 24.13 -11.00 -10.45
CA VAL A 387 23.51 -9.70 -10.74
C VAL A 387 22.93 -9.73 -12.15
N PHE A 388 21.64 -9.46 -12.29
CA PHE A 388 20.89 -9.48 -13.55
C PHE A 388 20.32 -8.09 -13.83
N SER A 389 20.39 -7.60 -15.06
CA SER A 389 19.79 -6.32 -15.47
C SER A 389 19.26 -6.43 -16.89
N ASN A 390 18.16 -5.73 -17.15
CA ASN A 390 17.56 -5.60 -18.48
C ASN A 390 17.37 -4.13 -18.91
N GLY A 391 18.02 -3.19 -18.22
CA GLY A 391 17.97 -1.75 -18.53
C GLY A 391 16.69 -1.04 -18.11
N THR A 392 15.84 -1.67 -17.30
CA THR A 392 14.64 -1.04 -16.73
C THR A 392 14.84 -0.65 -15.27
N ASP A 393 14.08 0.34 -14.80
CA ASP A 393 14.14 0.82 -13.42
C ASP A 393 13.35 -0.09 -12.48
N GLY A 394 14.06 -0.72 -11.55
CA GLY A 394 13.51 -1.58 -10.52
C GLY A 394 14.60 -2.42 -9.86
N HIS A 395 14.30 -3.03 -8.72
CA HIS A 395 15.25 -3.88 -8.00
C HIS A 395 14.52 -4.97 -7.21
N TYR A 396 15.05 -6.18 -7.30
CA TYR A 396 14.69 -7.29 -6.43
C TYR A 396 15.95 -7.93 -5.85
N PHE A 397 16.05 -7.96 -4.53
CA PHE A 397 17.03 -8.79 -3.82
C PHE A 397 16.47 -10.20 -3.64
N ASN A 398 17.18 -11.22 -4.10
CA ASN A 398 16.72 -12.61 -4.09
C ASN A 398 17.64 -13.48 -3.25
N VAL A 399 17.13 -14.06 -2.16
CA VAL A 399 17.77 -15.22 -1.53
C VAL A 399 17.35 -16.47 -2.30
N PHE A 400 18.23 -16.96 -3.17
CA PHE A 400 17.93 -18.10 -4.04
C PHE A 400 18.38 -19.41 -3.42
N MET A 401 17.44 -20.19 -2.87
CA MET A 401 17.71 -21.48 -2.22
C MET A 401 17.71 -22.60 -3.26
N ARG A 402 18.81 -23.37 -3.32
CA ARG A 402 18.98 -24.42 -4.33
C ARG A 402 20.10 -25.43 -4.03
N PRO A 403 19.99 -26.67 -4.53
CA PRO A 403 18.76 -27.34 -4.95
C PRO A 403 18.01 -27.91 -3.72
N ILE A 404 16.68 -27.78 -3.70
CA ILE A 404 15.81 -28.40 -2.70
C ILE A 404 15.38 -29.77 -3.22
N ASN A 405 16.11 -30.82 -2.85
CA ASN A 405 15.80 -32.19 -3.27
C ASN A 405 14.72 -32.83 -2.37
N LEU A 406 13.73 -33.44 -3.00
CA LEU A 406 12.64 -34.20 -2.38
C LEU A 406 12.61 -35.61 -2.98
N GLN A 407 12.56 -36.62 -2.13
CA GLN A 407 12.28 -38.00 -2.56
C GLN A 407 10.80 -38.14 -2.95
N PRO A 408 10.41 -39.22 -3.65
CA PRO A 408 9.00 -39.57 -3.81
C PRO A 408 8.27 -39.59 -2.46
N HIS A 409 7.05 -39.06 -2.42
CA HIS A 409 6.20 -39.01 -1.22
C HIS A 409 6.84 -38.33 0.00
N ALA A 410 7.65 -37.29 -0.23
CA ALA A 410 8.39 -36.59 0.81
C ALA A 410 7.97 -35.11 0.92
N THR A 411 8.08 -34.61 2.15
CA THR A 411 7.89 -33.21 2.51
C THR A 411 9.18 -32.63 3.09
N ARG A 412 9.43 -31.34 2.83
CA ARG A 412 10.53 -30.59 3.48
C ARG A 412 10.06 -29.23 3.95
N SER A 413 10.33 -28.94 5.21
CA SER A 413 10.04 -27.65 5.84
C SER A 413 11.28 -26.76 5.87
N ILE A 414 11.10 -25.47 5.54
CA ILE A 414 12.09 -24.41 5.69
C ILE A 414 11.40 -23.26 6.44
N TYR A 415 12.04 -22.76 7.50
CA TYR A 415 11.54 -21.65 8.29
C TYR A 415 12.34 -20.39 8.03
N GLY A 416 11.75 -19.24 8.27
CA GLY A 416 12.47 -17.98 8.26
C GLY A 416 11.69 -16.85 8.91
N MET A 417 12.29 -15.67 8.87
CA MET A 417 11.71 -14.47 9.49
C MET A 417 12.02 -13.25 8.63
N VAL A 418 11.07 -12.32 8.58
CA VAL A 418 11.26 -10.95 8.10
C VAL A 418 10.95 -10.01 9.26
N CYS A 419 11.80 -9.02 9.50
CA CYS A 419 11.60 -8.01 10.54
C CYS A 419 11.95 -6.60 10.07
N THR A 420 11.46 -5.59 10.80
CA THR A 420 11.74 -4.18 10.57
C THR A 420 12.14 -3.48 11.88
N GLY A 421 12.94 -2.42 11.80
CA GLY A 421 13.31 -1.60 12.96
C GLY A 421 14.51 -0.71 12.69
N SER A 422 15.13 -0.17 13.73
CA SER A 422 16.48 0.40 13.65
C SER A 422 17.51 -0.69 13.34
N LEU A 423 18.69 -0.31 12.87
CA LEU A 423 19.76 -1.27 12.56
C LEU A 423 20.14 -2.14 13.78
N GLY A 424 20.16 -1.56 14.98
CA GLY A 424 20.48 -2.28 16.22
C GLY A 424 19.40 -3.29 16.60
N GLU A 425 18.13 -2.91 16.51
CA GLU A 425 16.99 -3.80 16.78
C GLU A 425 16.95 -4.95 15.78
N VAL A 426 17.10 -4.66 14.49
CA VAL A 426 17.12 -5.68 13.43
C VAL A 426 18.26 -6.67 13.64
N LYS A 427 19.49 -6.20 13.95
CA LYS A 427 20.61 -7.09 14.25
C LYS A 427 20.35 -7.97 15.47
N THR A 428 19.66 -7.46 16.47
CA THR A 428 19.30 -8.22 17.68
C THR A 428 18.27 -9.29 17.35
N LEU A 429 17.18 -8.92 16.67
CA LEU A 429 16.14 -9.85 16.23
C LEU A 429 16.72 -10.98 15.37
N LEU A 430 17.61 -10.65 14.43
CA LEU A 430 18.25 -11.65 13.57
C LEU A 430 19.21 -12.56 14.35
N LYS A 431 19.91 -12.06 15.36
CA LYS A 431 20.85 -12.86 16.16
C LYS A 431 20.12 -13.83 17.11
N ASP A 432 18.99 -13.40 17.65
CA ASP A 432 18.24 -14.14 18.66
C ASP A 432 17.17 -15.08 18.06
N VAL A 433 17.03 -15.10 16.73
CA VAL A 433 16.06 -15.94 16.03
C VAL A 433 16.33 -17.41 16.30
N ALA A 434 15.27 -18.14 16.66
CA ALA A 434 15.33 -19.58 16.90
C ALA A 434 14.17 -20.27 16.18
N ILE A 435 14.45 -21.39 15.50
CA ILE A 435 13.44 -22.17 14.76
C ILE A 435 12.29 -22.62 15.67
N SER A 436 12.59 -22.96 16.93
CA SER A 436 11.56 -23.30 17.92
C SER A 436 10.64 -22.11 18.24
N GLY A 437 11.15 -20.88 18.21
CA GLY A 437 10.37 -19.66 18.33
C GLY A 437 9.46 -19.43 17.13
N LEU A 438 10.00 -19.58 15.90
CA LEU A 438 9.22 -19.44 14.67
C LEU A 438 8.07 -20.45 14.58
N LYS A 439 8.30 -21.70 14.96
CA LYS A 439 7.26 -22.74 15.05
C LYS A 439 6.16 -22.39 16.05
N LYS A 440 6.54 -21.83 17.21
CA LYS A 440 5.56 -21.40 18.23
C LYS A 440 4.73 -20.21 17.72
N ALA A 441 5.37 -19.26 17.05
CA ALA A 441 4.68 -18.13 16.42
C ALA A 441 3.67 -18.61 15.37
N GLU A 442 4.07 -19.54 14.49
CA GLU A 442 3.18 -20.18 13.52
C GLU A 442 1.98 -20.86 14.19
N GLN A 443 2.20 -21.69 15.22
CA GLN A 443 1.13 -22.35 15.94
C GLN A 443 0.16 -21.36 16.61
N SER A 444 0.70 -20.32 17.25
CA SER A 444 -0.08 -19.28 17.94
C SER A 444 -0.90 -18.43 16.96
N ALA A 445 -0.31 -18.05 15.83
CA ALA A 445 -0.97 -17.27 14.82
C ALA A 445 -2.04 -18.11 14.09
N ARG A 446 -1.71 -19.36 13.71
CA ARG A 446 -2.63 -20.26 13.04
C ARG A 446 -3.83 -20.66 13.91
N SER A 447 -3.70 -20.65 15.24
CA SER A 447 -4.84 -20.86 16.14
C SER A 447 -5.87 -19.71 16.12
N LYS A 448 -5.57 -18.59 15.44
CA LYS A 448 -6.51 -17.46 15.21
C LYS A 448 -7.37 -17.64 13.95
N LEU A 449 -7.19 -18.72 13.21
CA LEU A 449 -8.10 -19.08 12.12
C LEU A 449 -9.53 -19.20 12.64
N THR A 450 -10.49 -18.74 11.83
CA THR A 450 -11.91 -18.86 12.15
C THR A 450 -12.29 -20.32 12.35
N ASP A 451 -12.97 -20.61 13.46
CA ASP A 451 -13.61 -21.90 13.66
C ASP A 451 -14.94 -21.93 12.88
N TYR A 452 -15.06 -22.85 11.94
CA TYR A 452 -16.23 -22.97 11.07
C TYR A 452 -17.19 -23.97 11.70
N HIS A 453 -18.17 -23.47 12.46
CA HIS A 453 -19.25 -24.28 12.98
C HIS A 453 -20.20 -24.70 11.84
N ILE A 454 -20.10 -25.96 11.41
CA ILE A 454 -20.88 -26.52 10.32
C ILE A 454 -21.85 -27.61 10.80
N THR A 455 -22.98 -27.73 10.13
CA THR A 455 -23.87 -28.89 10.30
C THR A 455 -23.35 -30.08 9.49
N PRO A 456 -23.78 -31.33 9.76
CA PRO A 456 -23.38 -32.49 8.96
C PRO A 456 -23.65 -32.32 7.45
N ALA A 457 -24.75 -31.67 7.08
CA ALA A 457 -25.06 -31.38 5.67
C ALA A 457 -24.09 -30.36 5.02
N GLY A 458 -23.44 -29.52 5.83
CA GLY A 458 -22.48 -28.49 5.42
C GLY A 458 -21.04 -28.99 5.23
N GLU A 459 -20.71 -30.19 5.73
CA GLU A 459 -19.34 -30.72 5.74
C GLU A 459 -18.68 -30.74 4.35
N LYS A 460 -19.44 -31.16 3.34
CA LYS A 460 -18.97 -31.18 1.94
C LYS A 460 -18.62 -29.80 1.36
N TYR A 461 -19.10 -28.70 1.95
CA TYR A 461 -18.82 -27.34 1.49
C TYR A 461 -17.66 -26.67 2.25
N LEU A 462 -17.19 -27.28 3.34
CA LEU A 462 -16.22 -26.66 4.25
C LEU A 462 -14.91 -26.29 3.53
N PHE A 463 -14.41 -27.17 2.65
CA PHE A 463 -13.21 -26.90 1.87
C PHE A 463 -13.37 -25.62 1.03
N GLY A 464 -14.47 -25.52 0.26
CA GLY A 464 -14.77 -24.34 -0.55
C GLY A 464 -14.96 -23.08 0.29
N GLN A 465 -15.67 -23.17 1.41
CA GLN A 465 -15.87 -22.04 2.33
C GLN A 465 -14.55 -21.50 2.87
N LYS A 466 -13.62 -22.38 3.28
CA LYS A 466 -12.29 -21.98 3.74
C LYS A 466 -11.48 -21.27 2.65
N ARG A 467 -11.58 -21.71 1.38
CA ARG A 467 -10.90 -21.03 0.26
C ARG A 467 -11.52 -19.68 -0.06
N MET A 468 -12.85 -19.59 -0.09
CA MET A 468 -13.53 -18.31 -0.28
C MET A 468 -13.16 -17.31 0.81
N ALA A 469 -13.17 -17.72 2.08
CA ALA A 469 -12.76 -16.87 3.18
C ALA A 469 -11.30 -16.40 3.05
N ALA A 470 -10.37 -17.32 2.78
CA ALA A 470 -8.97 -16.96 2.59
C ALA A 470 -8.78 -15.99 1.42
N THR A 471 -9.45 -16.21 0.28
CA THR A 471 -9.43 -15.29 -0.85
C THR A 471 -9.97 -13.92 -0.46
N THR A 472 -11.15 -13.83 0.15
CA THR A 472 -11.75 -12.54 0.54
C THR A 472 -10.89 -11.77 1.54
N ILE A 473 -10.39 -12.45 2.58
CA ILE A 473 -9.55 -11.84 3.62
C ILE A 473 -8.22 -11.37 3.02
N THR A 474 -7.60 -12.16 2.14
CA THR A 474 -6.29 -11.82 1.57
C THR A 474 -6.37 -10.90 0.37
N ASN A 475 -7.54 -10.63 -0.21
CA ASN A 475 -7.70 -9.72 -1.36
C ASN A 475 -7.70 -8.25 -0.94
N ILE A 476 -6.60 -7.83 -0.32
CA ILE A 476 -6.35 -6.47 0.15
C ILE A 476 -5.16 -5.91 -0.63
N VAL A 477 -5.27 -4.66 -1.05
CA VAL A 477 -4.22 -3.94 -1.77
C VAL A 477 -3.83 -2.66 -1.03
N TYR A 478 -2.56 -2.31 -1.13
CA TYR A 478 -2.01 -1.01 -0.70
C TYR A 478 -0.89 -0.61 -1.67
N PRO A 479 -0.68 0.67 -1.98
CA PRO A 479 -1.51 1.81 -1.58
C PRO A 479 -2.68 2.02 -2.54
N VAL A 480 -3.89 2.27 -2.05
CA VAL A 480 -4.98 2.88 -2.86
C VAL A 480 -5.05 4.35 -2.48
N TYR A 481 -5.12 5.25 -3.47
CA TYR A 481 -5.19 6.68 -3.22
C TYR A 481 -6.65 7.16 -3.16
N THR A 482 -6.99 7.98 -2.17
CA THR A 482 -8.28 8.66 -2.03
C THR A 482 -8.14 9.87 -1.12
N GLN A 483 -8.79 11.00 -1.47
CA GLN A 483 -8.88 12.20 -0.61
C GLN A 483 -7.55 12.61 0.03
N ASN A 484 -6.47 12.73 -0.75
CA ASN A 484 -5.11 13.08 -0.27
C ASN A 484 -4.52 12.11 0.76
N GLN A 485 -4.92 10.84 0.71
CA GLN A 485 -4.47 9.78 1.59
C GLN A 485 -4.18 8.51 0.80
N TYR A 486 -3.28 7.68 1.34
CA TYR A 486 -3.13 6.30 0.89
C TYR A 486 -3.74 5.36 1.91
N ILE A 487 -4.47 4.37 1.43
CA ILE A 487 -5.23 3.45 2.25
C ILE A 487 -4.98 2.00 1.85
N ARG A 488 -5.22 1.08 2.77
CA ARG A 488 -5.45 -0.34 2.49
C ARG A 488 -6.91 -0.50 2.13
N HIS A 489 -7.19 -1.30 1.11
CA HIS A 489 -8.55 -1.51 0.63
C HIS A 489 -8.76 -2.95 0.19
N HIS A 490 -9.94 -3.50 0.48
CA HIS A 490 -10.39 -4.74 -0.13
C HIS A 490 -10.78 -4.45 -1.56
N ALA A 491 -10.14 -5.09 -2.53
CA ALA A 491 -10.44 -4.90 -3.95
C ALA A 491 -11.23 -6.10 -4.50
N PRO A 492 -11.97 -5.96 -5.61
CA PRO A 492 -12.62 -7.09 -6.29
C PRO A 492 -11.58 -8.09 -6.79
N GLY A 493 -10.44 -7.56 -7.23
CA GLY A 493 -9.23 -8.27 -7.58
C GLY A 493 -8.06 -7.31 -7.53
N ARG A 494 -6.84 -7.82 -7.43
CA ARG A 494 -5.65 -6.98 -7.24
C ARG A 494 -5.32 -6.09 -8.45
N TRP A 495 -5.77 -6.46 -9.66
CA TRP A 495 -5.72 -5.60 -10.84
C TRP A 495 -6.59 -4.35 -10.66
N TRP A 496 -7.73 -4.47 -9.94
CA TRP A 496 -8.80 -3.47 -9.87
C TRP A 496 -8.73 -2.75 -8.53
N ASP A 497 -7.62 -2.06 -8.29
CA ASP A 497 -7.29 -1.35 -7.06
C ASP A 497 -8.01 0.00 -6.91
N CYS A 498 -9.26 0.09 -7.37
CA CYS A 498 -10.13 1.26 -7.30
C CYS A 498 -11.16 1.14 -6.17
N LEU A 499 -11.68 2.28 -5.72
CA LEU A 499 -12.72 2.35 -4.69
C LEU A 499 -14.13 2.01 -5.19
N TYR A 500 -14.36 2.03 -6.49
CA TYR A 500 -15.69 1.85 -7.07
C TYR A 500 -15.64 1.21 -8.45
N THR A 501 -16.38 0.12 -8.64
CA THR A 501 -17.03 -0.13 -9.93
C THR A 501 -18.47 -0.59 -9.69
N TRP A 502 -19.41 -0.13 -10.52
CA TRP A 502 -20.81 -0.57 -10.49
C TRP A 502 -20.92 -2.10 -10.72
N ASP A 503 -19.88 -2.69 -11.30
CA ASP A 503 -19.72 -4.12 -11.60
C ASP A 503 -19.06 -4.93 -10.46
N ALA A 504 -18.48 -4.30 -9.43
CA ALA A 504 -17.74 -4.98 -8.36
C ALA A 504 -18.61 -5.55 -7.23
N GLY A 505 -19.90 -5.19 -7.17
CA GLY A 505 -20.71 -5.44 -5.97
C GLY A 505 -20.20 -4.63 -4.76
N PHE A 506 -20.94 -4.67 -3.65
CA PHE A 506 -20.49 -4.05 -2.40
C PHE A 506 -19.23 -4.76 -1.89
N ILE A 507 -18.09 -4.08 -1.88
CA ILE A 507 -16.87 -4.52 -1.19
C ILE A 507 -16.70 -3.64 0.04
N GLY A 508 -17.50 -3.98 1.05
CA GLY A 508 -17.56 -3.26 2.33
C GLY A 508 -18.18 -4.17 3.38
N ILE A 509 -17.50 -5.27 3.68
CA ILE A 509 -17.74 -6.06 4.90
C ILE A 509 -16.65 -5.71 5.90
#